data_AF-A0A962RFD5-F1
#
_entry.id   AF-A0A962RFD5-F1
#
_cell.length_a   1.000
_cell.length_b   1.000
_cell.length_c   1.000
_cell.angle_alpha   90.00
_cell.angle_beta   90.00
_cell.angle_gamma   90.00
#
_symmetry.space_group_name_H-M   'P 1'
#
loop_
_entity.id
_entity.type
_entity.pdbx_description
1 polymer ?
#
loop_
_entity_poly.entity_id
_entity_poly.type
_entity_poly.pdbx_seq_one_letter_code
_entity_poly.pdbx_strand_id
1 'polypeptide(L)'
;RICKEESFHQRQGYEIILTLARGSRAQKDMAQDALNRWWWPTLMMFGPHDSESAHSAQSMRWKIKRQSNDELRQKFVDQSVPQATFAGLTIPDPDLRWNADRGHYDFGEIDWDEFKRVIAGDGLCNRQRLSHHRQARDEGRWVIEAARAHEARRRARTDGGDAPTAA
;
A
#
# COMPACT_ATOMS: atom_id res chain seq x y z
N ARG A 1 13.41 0.66 9.28
CA ARG A 1 12.44 0.74 10.40
C ARG A 1 11.07 0.24 9.95
N ILE A 2 10.38 0.98 9.08
CA ILE A 2 9.05 0.63 8.54
C ILE A 2 8.97 -0.85 8.12
N CYS A 3 9.89 -1.35 7.28
CA CYS A 3 9.83 -2.76 6.83
C CYS A 3 9.87 -3.80 7.97
N LYS A 4 10.54 -3.52 9.10
CA LYS A 4 10.57 -4.43 10.25
C LYS A 4 9.20 -4.47 10.95
N GLU A 5 8.56 -3.31 11.09
CA GLU A 5 7.25 -3.16 11.71
C GLU A 5 6.15 -3.76 10.79
N GLU A 6 6.17 -3.41 9.49
CA GLU A 6 5.17 -3.88 8.52
C GLU A 6 5.22 -5.38 8.26
N SER A 7 6.40 -6.01 8.32
CA SER A 7 6.51 -7.48 8.15
C SER A 7 5.73 -8.26 9.20
N PHE A 8 5.59 -7.71 10.41
CA PHE A 8 4.78 -8.31 11.47
C PHE A 8 3.29 -8.24 11.11
N HIS A 9 2.81 -7.06 10.71
CA HIS A 9 1.41 -6.89 10.30
C HIS A 9 1.05 -7.71 9.07
N GLN A 10 1.96 -7.83 8.11
CA GLN A 10 1.78 -8.69 6.94
C GLN A 10 1.59 -10.16 7.35
N ARG A 11 2.38 -10.65 8.32
CA ARG A 11 2.21 -12.01 8.85
C ARG A 11 0.84 -12.20 9.52
N GLN A 12 0.44 -11.25 10.37
CA GLN A 12 -0.88 -11.31 11.01
C GLN A 12 -2.02 -11.32 9.98
N GLY A 13 -1.92 -10.51 8.92
CA GLY A 13 -2.89 -10.52 7.82
C GLY A 13 -2.97 -11.88 7.12
N TYR A 14 -1.82 -12.51 6.86
CA TYR A 14 -1.77 -13.85 6.28
C TYR A 14 -2.39 -14.91 7.19
N GLU A 15 -2.16 -14.85 8.50
CA GLU A 15 -2.77 -15.76 9.47
C GLU A 15 -4.30 -15.67 9.47
N ILE A 16 -4.86 -14.46 9.36
CA ILE A 16 -6.32 -14.26 9.23
C ILE A 16 -6.86 -14.96 7.98
N ILE A 17 -6.19 -14.81 6.83
CA ILE A 17 -6.58 -15.48 5.59
C ILE A 17 -6.48 -17.01 5.75
N LEU A 18 -5.44 -17.53 6.39
CA LEU A 18 -5.31 -18.96 6.65
C LEU A 18 -6.43 -19.50 7.56
N THR A 19 -6.83 -18.73 8.58
CA THR A 19 -7.97 -19.10 9.44
C THR A 19 -9.25 -19.22 8.62
N LEU A 20 -9.52 -18.27 7.72
CA LEU A 20 -10.69 -18.32 6.84
C LEU A 20 -10.62 -19.50 5.86
N ALA A 21 -9.46 -19.70 5.22
CA ALA A 21 -9.26 -20.75 4.22
C ALA A 21 -9.31 -22.17 4.79
N ARG A 22 -9.13 -22.32 6.11
CA ARG A 22 -9.28 -23.59 6.85
C ARG A 22 -10.64 -23.74 7.54
N GLY A 23 -11.48 -22.72 7.47
CA GLY A 23 -12.78 -22.66 8.13
C GLY A 23 -13.91 -23.32 7.35
N SER A 24 -15.13 -22.84 7.59
CA SER A 24 -16.35 -23.27 6.91
C SER A 24 -16.33 -22.92 5.42
N ARG A 25 -17.25 -23.50 4.64
CA ARG A 25 -17.38 -23.17 3.21
C ARG A 25 -17.54 -21.67 2.97
N ALA A 26 -18.42 -21.01 3.74
CA ALA A 26 -18.61 -19.57 3.64
C ALA A 26 -17.35 -18.75 3.94
N GLN A 27 -16.50 -19.20 4.88
CA GLN A 27 -15.22 -18.54 5.18
C GLN A 27 -14.20 -18.73 4.06
N LYS A 28 -14.13 -19.91 3.46
CA LYS A 28 -13.27 -20.18 2.30
C LYS A 28 -13.70 -19.33 1.10
N ASP A 29 -15.00 -19.28 0.82
CA ASP A 29 -15.56 -18.49 -0.28
C ASP A 29 -15.28 -16.99 -0.06
N MET A 30 -15.35 -16.51 1.19
CA MET A 30 -14.99 -15.12 1.55
C MET A 30 -13.51 -14.82 1.32
N ALA A 31 -12.61 -15.73 1.69
CA ALA A 31 -11.18 -15.58 1.45
C ALA A 31 -10.86 -15.57 -0.05
N GLN A 32 -11.50 -16.46 -0.82
CA GLN A 32 -11.33 -16.55 -2.27
C GLN A 32 -11.87 -15.30 -2.97
N ASP A 33 -13.05 -14.81 -2.60
CA ASP A 33 -13.62 -13.58 -3.15
C ASP A 33 -12.72 -12.36 -2.86
N ALA A 34 -12.15 -12.28 -1.66
CA ALA A 34 -11.19 -11.23 -1.32
C ALA A 34 -9.94 -11.31 -2.21
N LEU A 35 -9.36 -12.50 -2.41
CA LEU A 35 -8.23 -12.67 -3.32
C LEU A 35 -8.58 -12.28 -4.75
N ASN A 36 -9.77 -12.69 -5.24
CA ASN A 36 -10.25 -12.38 -6.58
C ASN A 36 -10.28 -10.87 -6.84
N ARG A 37 -10.80 -10.10 -5.88
CA ARG A 37 -10.93 -8.64 -6.02
C ARG A 37 -9.61 -7.89 -5.84
N TRP A 38 -8.67 -8.40 -5.04
CA TRP A 38 -7.47 -7.66 -4.65
C TRP A 38 -6.20 -8.06 -5.40
N TRP A 39 -6.18 -9.19 -6.12
CA TRP A 39 -4.98 -9.67 -6.81
C TRP A 39 -4.41 -8.64 -7.81
N TRP A 40 -5.20 -8.27 -8.82
CA TRP A 40 -4.76 -7.34 -9.87
C TRP A 40 -4.46 -5.93 -9.34
N PRO A 41 -5.30 -5.32 -8.47
CA PRO A 41 -4.96 -4.04 -7.84
C PRO A 41 -3.64 -4.08 -7.06
N THR A 42 -3.31 -5.21 -6.43
CA THR A 42 -2.02 -5.37 -5.72
C THR A 42 -0.85 -5.38 -6.69
N LEU A 43 -0.98 -6.04 -7.85
CA LEU A 43 0.06 -6.03 -8.89
C LEU A 43 0.25 -4.64 -9.52
N MET A 44 -0.82 -3.84 -9.60
CA MET A 44 -0.76 -2.45 -10.06
C MET A 44 -0.03 -1.52 -9.09
N MET A 45 0.13 -1.88 -7.81
CA MET A 45 0.85 -1.06 -6.82
C MET A 45 2.33 -0.87 -7.16
N PHE A 46 2.91 -1.79 -7.95
CA PHE A 46 4.28 -1.68 -8.43
C PHE A 46 4.44 -0.61 -9.53
N GLY A 47 3.35 -0.04 -10.04
CA GLY A 47 3.35 0.99 -11.07
C GLY A 47 3.29 0.43 -12.49
N PRO A 48 3.38 1.31 -13.51
CA PRO A 48 3.31 0.92 -14.91
C PRO A 48 4.51 0.07 -15.33
N HIS A 49 4.44 -0.54 -16.50
CA HIS A 49 5.58 -1.19 -17.15
C HIS A 49 6.81 -0.26 -17.21
N ASP A 50 8.00 -0.86 -17.15
CA ASP A 50 9.23 -0.08 -17.18
C ASP A 50 9.39 0.73 -18.49
N SER A 51 8.85 0.23 -19.59
CA SER A 51 8.80 0.91 -20.89
C SER A 51 7.93 2.17 -20.89
N GLU A 52 6.94 2.25 -20.00
CA GLU A 52 5.99 3.37 -19.90
C GLU A 52 6.29 4.27 -18.69
N SER A 53 7.35 3.97 -17.93
CA SER A 53 7.68 4.68 -16.70
C SER A 53 8.59 5.90 -16.96
N ALA A 54 7.97 7.06 -17.18
CA ALA A 54 8.65 8.34 -17.49
C ALA A 54 9.77 8.74 -16.50
N HIS A 55 9.68 8.32 -15.24
CA HIS A 55 10.65 8.67 -14.19
C HIS A 55 11.65 7.54 -13.84
N SER A 56 11.52 6.35 -14.43
CA SER A 56 12.32 5.19 -14.03
C SER A 56 13.80 5.35 -14.36
N ALA A 57 14.16 5.84 -15.56
CA ALA A 57 15.56 6.00 -15.97
C ALA A 57 16.35 6.95 -15.03
N GLN A 58 15.75 8.09 -14.69
CA GLN A 58 16.37 9.07 -13.79
C GLN A 58 16.44 8.53 -12.35
N SER A 59 15.35 7.93 -11.85
CA SER A 59 15.29 7.38 -10.49
C SER A 59 16.27 6.24 -10.27
N MET A 60 16.47 5.39 -11.29
CA MET A 60 17.46 4.32 -11.28
C MET A 60 18.89 4.88 -11.31
N ARG A 61 19.16 5.88 -12.18
CA ARG A 61 20.48 6.54 -12.25
C ARG A 61 20.90 7.17 -10.92
N TRP A 62 19.95 7.78 -10.21
CA TRP A 62 20.19 8.38 -8.89
C TRP A 62 20.07 7.41 -7.73
N LYS A 63 19.83 6.12 -8.00
CA LYS A 63 19.67 5.06 -6.99
C LYS A 63 18.54 5.35 -5.98
N ILE A 64 17.56 6.16 -6.39
CA ILE A 64 16.29 6.34 -5.67
C ILE A 64 15.47 5.05 -5.83
N LYS A 65 15.40 4.54 -7.06
CA LYS A 65 14.87 3.22 -7.39
C LYS A 65 16.06 2.26 -7.55
N ARG A 66 16.01 1.10 -6.88
CA ARG A 66 17.09 0.09 -6.93
C ARG A 66 16.75 -1.12 -7.81
N GLN A 67 15.46 -1.36 -8.02
CA GLN A 67 14.90 -2.44 -8.82
C GLN A 67 13.74 -1.89 -9.62
N SER A 68 13.54 -2.41 -10.82
CA SER A 68 12.51 -1.92 -11.73
C SER A 68 11.08 -2.25 -11.23
N ASN A 69 10.05 -1.68 -11.87
CA ASN A 69 8.66 -1.96 -11.48
C ASN A 69 8.34 -3.42 -11.79
N ASP A 70 8.72 -3.87 -12.99
CA ASP A 70 8.46 -5.22 -13.47
C ASP A 70 9.28 -6.26 -12.65
N GLU A 71 10.52 -5.94 -12.27
CA GLU A 71 11.34 -6.79 -11.38
C GLU A 71 10.70 -7.01 -10.01
N LEU A 72 10.21 -5.93 -9.37
CA LEU A 72 9.57 -6.04 -8.06
C LEU A 72 8.22 -6.76 -8.15
N ARG A 73 7.46 -6.52 -9.22
CA ARG A 73 6.19 -7.21 -9.48
C ARG A 73 6.41 -8.70 -9.68
N GLN A 74 7.37 -9.09 -10.51
CA GLN A 74 7.71 -10.50 -10.75
C GLN A 74 8.07 -11.20 -9.43
N LYS A 75 8.97 -10.59 -8.65
CA LYS A 75 9.37 -11.13 -7.35
C LYS A 75 8.18 -11.30 -6.40
N PHE A 76 7.24 -10.36 -6.40
CA PHE A 76 6.02 -10.47 -5.60
C PHE A 76 5.15 -11.65 -6.05
N VAL A 77 4.96 -11.86 -7.36
CA VAL A 77 4.20 -13.01 -7.89
C VAL A 77 4.86 -14.30 -7.44
N ASP A 78 6.18 -14.46 -7.65
CA ASP A 78 6.89 -15.70 -7.30
C ASP A 78 6.83 -16.02 -5.80
N GLN A 79 6.78 -14.99 -4.95
CA GLN A 79 6.65 -15.15 -3.50
C GLN A 79 5.21 -15.40 -3.04
N SER A 80 4.22 -14.84 -3.73
CA SER A 80 2.81 -14.88 -3.34
C SER A 80 2.09 -16.12 -3.85
N VAL A 81 2.44 -16.64 -5.03
CA VAL A 81 1.79 -17.84 -5.60
C VAL A 81 1.89 -19.05 -4.65
N PRO A 82 3.08 -19.41 -4.11
CA PRO A 82 3.18 -20.52 -3.15
C PRO A 82 2.38 -20.30 -1.87
N GLN A 83 2.23 -19.05 -1.41
CA GLN A 83 1.41 -18.72 -0.24
C GLN A 83 -0.08 -18.96 -0.52
N ALA A 84 -0.57 -18.54 -1.68
CA ALA A 84 -1.94 -18.81 -2.10
C ALA A 84 -2.21 -20.32 -2.24
N THR A 85 -1.29 -21.05 -2.88
CA THR A 85 -1.36 -22.51 -3.01
C THR A 85 -1.40 -23.20 -1.64
N PHE A 86 -0.54 -22.78 -0.70
CA PHE A 86 -0.55 -23.32 0.67
C PHE A 86 -1.85 -23.03 1.42
N ALA A 87 -2.47 -21.87 1.18
CA ALA A 87 -3.77 -21.52 1.72
C ALA A 87 -4.93 -22.29 1.05
N GLY A 88 -4.69 -23.00 -0.06
CA GLY A 88 -5.73 -23.66 -0.85
C GLY A 88 -6.60 -22.67 -1.63
N LEU A 89 -6.06 -21.49 -1.94
CA LEU A 89 -6.72 -20.46 -2.75
C LEU A 89 -6.22 -20.49 -4.19
N THR A 90 -7.08 -20.10 -5.12
CA THR A 90 -6.76 -19.99 -6.56
C THR A 90 -6.54 -18.54 -6.93
N ILE A 91 -5.42 -18.21 -7.59
CA ILE A 91 -5.19 -16.86 -8.10
C ILE A 91 -6.09 -16.61 -9.33
N PRO A 92 -6.76 -15.45 -9.42
CA PRO A 92 -7.69 -15.12 -10.52
C PRO A 92 -6.95 -14.73 -11.82
N ASP A 93 -6.07 -15.60 -12.29
CA ASP A 93 -5.26 -15.41 -13.48
C ASP A 93 -5.18 -16.73 -14.28
N PRO A 94 -5.96 -16.87 -15.37
CA PRO A 94 -5.94 -18.07 -16.21
C PRO A 94 -4.60 -18.35 -16.90
N ASP A 95 -3.77 -17.32 -17.10
CA ASP A 95 -2.49 -17.44 -17.79
C ASP A 95 -1.34 -17.77 -16.82
N LEU A 96 -1.61 -17.77 -15.51
CA LEU A 96 -0.63 -18.03 -14.47
C LEU A 96 -0.07 -19.45 -14.58
N ARG A 97 1.24 -19.56 -14.84
CA ARG A 97 1.94 -20.84 -14.90
C ARG A 97 3.40 -20.74 -14.48
N TRP A 98 3.90 -21.78 -13.84
CA TRP A 98 5.33 -21.89 -13.56
C TRP A 98 6.11 -22.10 -14.86
N ASN A 99 7.11 -21.26 -15.10
CA ASN A 99 8.03 -21.35 -16.22
C ASN A 99 9.39 -21.85 -15.72
N ALA A 100 9.69 -23.14 -15.97
CA ALA A 100 10.92 -23.77 -15.49
C ALA A 100 12.19 -23.20 -16.13
N ASP A 101 12.13 -22.76 -17.38
CA ASP A 101 13.27 -22.20 -18.10
C ASP A 101 13.66 -20.83 -17.56
N ARG A 102 12.67 -20.03 -17.15
CA ARG A 102 12.87 -18.71 -16.53
C ARG A 102 13.11 -18.78 -15.03
N GLY A 103 12.64 -19.84 -14.36
CA GLY A 103 12.62 -19.91 -12.90
C GLY A 103 11.65 -18.91 -12.26
N HIS A 104 10.58 -18.57 -12.98
CA HIS A 104 9.59 -17.55 -12.60
C HIS A 104 8.18 -18.00 -12.99
N TYR A 105 7.15 -17.43 -12.36
CA TYR A 105 5.78 -17.55 -12.88
C TYR A 105 5.55 -16.58 -14.04
N ASP A 106 5.06 -17.10 -15.17
CA ASP A 106 4.40 -16.27 -16.17
C ASP A 106 2.99 -15.94 -15.65
N PHE A 107 2.55 -14.69 -15.78
CA PHE A 107 1.24 -14.21 -15.34
C PHE A 107 0.59 -13.36 -16.44
N GLY A 108 -0.74 -13.26 -16.41
CA GLY A 108 -1.54 -12.58 -17.43
C GLY A 108 -1.36 -11.06 -17.47
N GLU A 109 -1.95 -10.44 -18.49
CA GLU A 109 -1.88 -9.01 -18.69
C GLU A 109 -2.72 -8.24 -17.66
N ILE A 110 -2.16 -7.14 -17.15
CA ILE A 110 -2.82 -6.23 -16.22
C ILE A 110 -3.74 -5.29 -17.01
N ASP A 111 -4.94 -5.01 -16.49
CA ASP A 111 -5.80 -3.95 -17.03
C ASP A 111 -5.17 -2.56 -16.78
N TRP A 112 -4.36 -2.12 -17.73
CA TRP A 112 -3.68 -0.82 -17.67
C TRP A 112 -4.63 0.37 -17.85
N ASP A 113 -5.82 0.16 -18.41
CA ASP A 113 -6.83 1.20 -18.52
C ASP A 113 -7.51 1.43 -17.17
N GLU A 114 -7.81 0.37 -16.41
CA GLU A 114 -8.23 0.47 -15.01
C GLU A 114 -7.17 1.21 -14.19
N PHE A 115 -5.91 0.81 -14.30
CA PHE A 115 -4.81 1.47 -13.61
C PHE A 115 -4.81 2.99 -13.86
N LYS A 116 -4.87 3.40 -15.14
CA LYS A 116 -4.88 4.82 -15.54
C LYS A 116 -6.10 5.57 -14.98
N ARG A 117 -7.30 4.97 -15.02
CA ARG A 117 -8.52 5.58 -14.44
C ARG A 117 -8.39 5.79 -12.93
N VAL A 118 -7.89 4.79 -12.20
CA VAL A 118 -7.76 4.83 -10.74
C VAL A 118 -6.77 5.90 -10.31
N ILE A 119 -5.59 6.00 -10.93
CA ILE A 119 -4.60 7.03 -10.57
C ILE A 119 -5.05 8.44 -10.96
N ALA A 120 -5.89 8.57 -12.00
CA ALA A 120 -6.49 9.84 -12.40
C ALA A 120 -7.64 10.30 -11.48
N GLY A 121 -8.01 9.50 -10.47
CA GLY A 121 -9.03 9.86 -9.49
C GLY A 121 -10.44 9.32 -9.80
N ASP A 122 -10.58 8.45 -10.79
CA ASP A 122 -11.86 7.85 -11.20
C ASP A 122 -11.94 6.34 -10.90
N GLY A 123 -11.34 5.92 -9.79
CA GLY A 123 -11.52 4.59 -9.23
C GLY A 123 -12.64 4.55 -8.18
N LEU A 124 -12.93 3.33 -7.72
CA LEU A 124 -14.09 3.02 -6.86
C LEU A 124 -14.22 3.91 -5.62
N CYS A 125 -13.10 4.22 -4.95
CA CYS A 125 -13.12 4.93 -3.66
C CYS A 125 -12.39 6.27 -3.68
N ASN A 126 -11.86 6.75 -4.81
CA ASN A 126 -11.03 7.96 -4.85
C ASN A 126 -11.72 9.18 -4.24
N ARG A 127 -12.96 9.45 -4.66
CA ARG A 127 -13.76 10.59 -4.16
C ARG A 127 -14.04 10.47 -2.66
N GLN A 128 -14.41 9.27 -2.20
CA GLN A 128 -14.69 9.00 -0.79
C GLN A 128 -13.44 9.18 0.09
N ARG A 129 -12.27 8.67 -0.34
CA ARG A 129 -11.00 8.80 0.38
C ARG A 129 -10.59 10.27 0.50
N LEU A 130 -10.64 11.02 -0.59
CA LEU A 130 -10.30 12.45 -0.58
C LEU A 130 -11.28 13.26 0.27
N SER A 131 -12.58 12.98 0.18
CA SER A 131 -13.60 13.63 1.01
C SER A 131 -13.35 13.40 2.49
N HIS A 132 -13.10 12.15 2.88
CA HIS A 132 -12.81 11.79 4.28
C HIS A 132 -11.60 12.57 4.83
N HIS A 133 -10.48 12.62 4.09
CA HIS A 133 -9.29 13.35 4.53
C HIS A 133 -9.49 14.87 4.59
N ARG A 134 -10.24 15.45 3.64
CA ARG A 134 -10.59 16.88 3.67
C ARG A 134 -11.44 17.20 4.89
N GLN A 135 -12.50 16.42 5.11
CA GLN A 135 -13.40 16.58 6.24
C GLN A 135 -12.66 16.46 7.57
N ALA A 136 -11.87 15.41 7.77
CA ALA A 136 -11.11 15.23 9.01
C ALA A 136 -10.14 16.40 9.29
N ARG A 137 -9.54 16.96 8.24
CA ARG A 137 -8.66 18.13 8.35
C ARG A 137 -9.44 19.39 8.72
N ASP A 138 -10.60 19.59 8.10
CA ASP A 138 -11.42 20.79 8.32
C ASP A 138 -12.06 20.78 9.70
N GLU A 139 -12.65 19.66 10.11
CA GLU A 139 -13.22 19.47 11.44
C GLU A 139 -12.16 19.48 12.54
N GLY A 140 -10.97 18.93 12.26
CA GLY A 140 -9.84 18.93 13.20
C GLY A 140 -9.08 20.25 13.29
N ARG A 141 -9.42 21.26 12.48
CA ARG A 141 -8.67 22.51 12.37
C ARG A 141 -8.55 23.25 13.70
N TRP A 142 -9.64 23.33 14.46
CA TRP A 142 -9.67 24.03 15.74
C TRP A 142 -8.71 23.42 16.77
N VAL A 143 -8.48 22.10 16.73
CA VAL A 143 -7.54 21.41 17.64
C VAL A 143 -6.13 21.86 17.35
N ILE A 144 -5.77 21.94 16.06
CA ILE A 144 -4.45 22.41 15.62
C ILE A 144 -4.24 23.86 16.05
N GLU A 145 -5.24 24.71 15.87
CA GLU A 145 -5.20 26.12 16.26
C GLU A 145 -5.09 26.29 17.78
N ALA A 146 -5.85 25.51 18.56
CA ALA A 146 -5.79 25.51 20.02
C ALA A 146 -4.42 25.06 20.53
N ALA A 147 -3.85 23.99 19.96
CA ALA A 147 -2.51 23.50 20.32
C ALA A 147 -1.43 24.54 20.03
N ARG A 148 -1.50 25.19 18.86
CA ARG A 148 -0.58 26.28 18.48
C ARG A 148 -0.68 27.47 19.43
N ALA A 149 -1.89 27.89 19.76
CA ALA A 149 -2.13 28.99 20.68
C ALA A 149 -1.64 28.68 22.11
N HIS A 150 -1.87 27.45 22.58
CA HIS A 150 -1.37 26.99 23.88
C HIS A 150 0.16 27.01 23.93
N GLU A 151 0.82 26.45 22.91
CA GLU A 151 2.28 26.43 22.84
C GLU A 151 2.88 27.84 22.75
N ALA A 152 2.26 28.75 21.99
CA ALA A 152 2.69 30.15 21.94
C ALA A 152 2.63 30.83 23.31
N ARG A 153 1.54 30.61 24.07
CA ARG A 153 1.41 31.13 25.45
C ARG A 153 2.43 30.51 26.40
N ARG A 154 2.70 29.20 26.26
CA ARG A 154 3.69 28.50 27.06
C ARG A 154 5.09 29.06 26.84
N ARG A 155 5.48 29.28 25.57
CA ARG A 155 6.77 29.90 25.19
C ARG A 155 6.91 31.32 25.71
N ALA A 156 5.88 32.15 25.55
CA ALA A 156 5.91 33.52 26.06
C ALA A 156 6.09 33.59 27.59
N ARG A 157 5.57 32.61 28.35
CA ARG A 157 5.77 32.51 29.80
C ARG A 157 7.17 32.06 30.19
N THR A 158 7.77 31.12 29.45
CA THR A 158 9.15 30.70 29.69
C THR A 158 10.16 31.78 29.32
N ASP A 159 9.94 32.48 28.21
CA ASP A 159 10.87 33.51 27.73
C ASP A 159 10.74 34.83 28.53
N GLY A 160 9.57 35.09 29.12
CA GLY A 160 9.32 36.25 30.00
C GLY A 160 9.76 36.07 31.46
N GLY A 161 10.29 34.89 31.83
CA GLY A 161 10.72 34.56 33.19
C GLY A 161 12.14 35.04 33.57
N ASP A 162 12.92 35.53 32.61
CA ASP A 162 14.33 35.92 32.77
C ASP A 162 14.55 37.45 32.78
N ALA A 163 13.51 38.26 33.06
CA ALA A 163 13.72 39.69 33.30
C ALA A 163 14.34 39.88 34.70
N PRO A 164 15.60 40.36 34.82
CA PRO A 164 16.22 40.57 36.12
C PRO A 164 15.45 41.67 36.83
N THR A 165 14.90 41.35 38.01
CA THR A 165 14.37 42.35 38.94
C THR A 165 15.49 43.30 39.32
N ALA A 166 15.43 44.53 38.79
CA ALA A 166 16.33 45.61 39.17
C ALA A 166 16.16 45.93 40.67
N ALA A 167 17.30 45.99 41.36
CA ALA A 167 17.44 46.30 42.79
C ALA A 167 17.25 47.78 43.09
#